data_AF-A0AAN6R5M4-F1
#
_entry.id   AF-A0AAN6R5M4-F1
#
_cell.length_a   1.000
_cell.length_b   1.000
_cell.length_c   1.000
_cell.angle_alpha   90.00
_cell.angle_beta   90.00
_cell.angle_gamma   90.00
#
_symmetry.space_group_name_H-M   'P 1'
#
loop_
_entity.id
_entity.type
_entity.pdbx_description
1 polymer ?
#
loop_
_entity_poly.entity_id
_entity_poly.type
_entity_poly.pdbx_seq_one_letter_code
_entity_poly.pdbx_strand_id
1 'polypeptide(L)'
;MAEHLQQPLYRIAAGELIHDKYLEEHVSNVFKTASHFNAILLIDEANIFLHEHSISRVYNHSMTVFLCKLEYYGGILCLTTNHIDEFDDAILSRIHYKLKYKDLTQEFW
;
A
#
# COMPACT_ATOMS: atom_id res chain seq x y z
N MET A 1 -15.82 5.01 -1.84
CA MET A 1 -15.25 4.27 -2.98
C MET A 1 -15.76 2.82 -3.01
N ALA A 2 -15.46 2.01 -1.99
CA ALA A 2 -15.96 0.62 -1.90
C ALA A 2 -17.49 0.49 -2.02
N GLU A 3 -18.24 1.32 -1.28
CA GLU A 3 -19.71 1.35 -1.37
C GLU A 3 -20.24 1.71 -2.77
N HIS A 4 -19.55 2.63 -3.45
CA HIS A 4 -19.94 3.07 -4.80
C HIS A 4 -19.63 2.01 -5.87
N LEU A 5 -18.52 1.27 -5.69
CA LEU A 5 -18.10 0.19 -6.58
C LEU A 5 -18.76 -1.16 -6.24
N GLN A 6 -19.55 -1.23 -5.16
CA GLN A 6 -20.16 -2.47 -4.64
C GLN A 6 -19.13 -3.60 -4.45
N GLN A 7 -17.89 -3.22 -4.08
CA GLN A 7 -16.79 -4.14 -3.82
C GLN A 7 -16.40 -4.08 -2.34
N PRO A 8 -16.10 -5.22 -1.69
CA PRO A 8 -15.62 -5.21 -0.31
C PRO A 8 -14.30 -4.46 -0.21
N LEU A 9 -14.09 -3.76 0.92
CA LEU A 9 -12.82 -3.12 1.23
C LEU A 9 -12.02 -4.05 2.15
N TYR A 10 -10.87 -4.53 1.67
CA TYR A 10 -9.94 -5.28 2.50
C TYR A 10 -8.83 -4.36 2.97
N ARG A 11 -8.85 -3.96 4.24
CA ARG A 11 -7.86 -3.06 4.84
C ARG A 11 -6.80 -3.84 5.60
N ILE A 12 -5.53 -3.47 5.42
CA ILE A 12 -4.37 -4.02 6.12
C ILE A 12 -3.41 -2.89 6.47
N ALA A 13 -2.80 -2.93 7.65
CA ALA A 13 -1.73 -2.00 8.00
C ALA A 13 -0.39 -2.45 7.38
N ALA A 14 0.37 -1.54 6.78
CA ALA A 14 1.66 -1.86 6.16
C ALA A 14 2.64 -2.55 7.12
N GLY A 15 2.59 -2.22 8.42
CA GLY A 15 3.43 -2.84 9.45
C GLY A 15 3.18 -4.34 9.65
N GLU A 16 1.97 -4.82 9.36
CA GLU A 16 1.65 -6.26 9.43
C GLU A 16 2.36 -7.07 8.35
N LEU A 17 2.76 -6.42 7.25
CA LEU A 17 3.48 -7.06 6.16
C LEU A 17 4.98 -7.18 6.50
N ILE A 18 5.62 -6.09 6.97
CA ILE A 18 7.08 -5.92 6.94
C ILE A 18 7.84 -6.75 8.00
N HIS A 19 7.22 -7.07 9.14
CA HIS A 19 7.89 -7.80 10.23
C HIS A 19 7.90 -9.32 10.06
N ASP A 20 7.36 -9.84 8.96
CA ASP A 20 7.21 -11.27 8.73
C ASP A 20 8.42 -11.87 7.98
N LYS A 21 9.04 -12.93 8.54
CA LYS A 21 10.06 -13.73 7.82
C LYS A 21 9.50 -14.37 6.55
N TYR A 22 8.17 -14.45 6.43
CA TYR A 22 7.42 -15.00 5.31
C TYR A 22 6.66 -13.91 4.53
N LEU A 23 7.14 -12.66 4.56
CA LEU A 23 6.49 -11.53 3.89
C LEU A 23 6.05 -11.82 2.45
N GLU A 24 6.86 -12.50 1.64
CA GLU A 24 6.45 -12.80 0.25
C GLU A 24 5.17 -13.65 0.21
N GLU A 25 5.09 -14.66 1.07
CA GLU A 25 3.90 -15.51 1.19
C GLU A 25 2.73 -14.72 1.75
N HIS A 26 2.97 -13.88 2.76
CA HIS A 26 1.95 -13.04 3.37
C HIS A 26 1.34 -12.06 2.36
N VAL A 27 2.17 -11.27 1.65
CA VAL A 27 1.72 -10.34 0.61
C VAL A 27 0.98 -11.08 -0.50
N SER A 28 1.51 -12.24 -0.93
CA SER A 28 0.86 -13.09 -1.94
C SER A 28 -0.52 -13.56 -1.47
N ASN A 29 -0.66 -13.96 -0.21
CA ASN A 29 -1.92 -14.42 0.36
C ASN A 29 -2.93 -13.28 0.49
N VAL A 30 -2.49 -12.09 0.91
CA VAL A 30 -3.32 -10.89 0.92
C VAL A 30 -3.84 -10.56 -0.48
N PHE A 31 -2.95 -10.54 -1.47
CA PHE A 31 -3.31 -10.17 -2.85
C PHE A 31 -4.25 -11.20 -3.47
N LYS A 32 -4.01 -12.50 -3.20
CA LYS A 32 -4.91 -13.59 -3.61
C LYS A 32 -6.27 -13.48 -2.95
N THR A 33 -6.31 -13.19 -1.65
CA THR A 33 -7.56 -13.02 -0.90
C THR A 33 -8.36 -11.84 -1.45
N ALA A 34 -7.71 -10.68 -1.63
CA ALA A 34 -8.35 -9.51 -2.22
C ALA A 34 -8.89 -9.81 -3.63
N SER A 35 -8.09 -10.48 -4.47
CA SER A 35 -8.51 -10.87 -5.83
C SER A 35 -9.67 -11.87 -5.81
N HIS A 36 -9.63 -12.86 -4.91
CA HIS A 36 -10.67 -13.88 -4.78
C HIS A 36 -12.04 -13.27 -4.45
N PHE A 37 -12.06 -12.26 -3.58
CA PHE A 37 -13.29 -11.55 -3.21
C PHE A 37 -13.59 -10.34 -4.11
N ASN A 38 -12.81 -10.12 -5.17
CA ASN A 38 -12.88 -8.92 -6.01
C ASN A 38 -12.92 -7.62 -5.17
N ALA A 39 -12.13 -7.62 -4.10
CA ALA A 39 -12.07 -6.58 -3.08
C ALA A 39 -11.12 -5.46 -3.51
N ILE A 40 -11.44 -4.24 -3.08
CA ILE A 40 -10.49 -3.13 -3.10
C ILE A 40 -9.52 -3.36 -1.93
N LEU A 41 -8.24 -3.51 -2.24
CA LEU A 41 -7.20 -3.64 -1.22
C LEU A 41 -6.77 -2.24 -0.77
N LEU A 42 -6.84 -1.97 0.54
CA LEU A 42 -6.36 -0.74 1.15
C LEU A 42 -5.19 -1.07 2.07
N ILE A 43 -4.01 -0.56 1.75
CA ILE A 43 -2.84 -0.64 2.62
C ILE A 43 -2.68 0.70 3.32
N ASP A 44 -2.87 0.67 4.63
CA ASP A 44 -2.80 1.84 5.49
C ASP A 44 -1.42 2.00 6.12
N GLU A 45 -1.07 3.25 6.45
CA GLU A 45 0.20 3.61 7.07
C GLU A 45 1.42 3.14 6.26
N ALA A 46 1.36 3.31 4.94
CA ALA A 46 2.42 2.93 4.02
C ALA A 46 3.74 3.70 4.25
N ASN A 47 3.78 4.67 5.17
CA ASN A 47 5.01 5.31 5.64
C ASN A 47 5.97 4.34 6.34
N ILE A 48 5.51 3.18 6.84
CA ILE A 48 6.42 2.14 7.37
C ILE A 48 7.32 1.57 6.25
N PHE A 49 6.85 1.57 4.99
CA PHE A 49 7.71 1.26 3.84
C PHE A 49 8.77 2.35 3.56
N LEU A 50 8.83 3.42 4.34
CA LEU A 50 9.77 4.53 4.14
C LEU A 50 10.64 4.79 5.38
N HIS A 51 10.07 4.66 6.58
CA HIS A 51 10.72 5.07 7.83
C HIS A 51 11.86 4.15 8.30
N GLU A 52 12.03 2.95 7.71
CA GLU A 52 13.10 2.03 8.09
C GLU A 52 14.29 2.08 7.12
N HIS A 53 14.79 3.29 6.86
CA HIS A 53 16.13 3.52 6.26
C HIS A 53 17.30 2.95 7.10
N SER A 54 17.02 2.25 8.20
CA SER A 54 18.00 1.62 9.09
C SER A 54 18.55 0.31 8.50
N ILE A 55 19.30 0.39 7.39
CA ILE A 55 20.44 -0.50 7.02
C ILE A 55 20.15 -2.02 7.06
N SER A 56 18.88 -2.43 7.05
CA SER A 56 18.48 -3.82 7.18
C SER A 56 18.32 -4.43 5.79
N ARG A 57 19.16 -5.41 5.44
CA ARG A 57 19.02 -6.17 4.17
C ARG A 57 17.63 -6.81 4.02
N VAL A 58 16.98 -7.12 5.15
CA VAL A 58 15.63 -7.70 5.17
C VAL A 58 14.61 -6.68 4.67
N TYR A 59 14.69 -5.42 5.12
CA TYR A 59 13.77 -4.36 4.70
C TYR A 59 13.83 -4.07 3.20
N ASN A 60 15.04 -3.95 2.64
CA ASN A 60 15.22 -3.71 1.20
C ASN A 60 14.68 -4.86 0.34
N HIS A 61 14.87 -6.11 0.79
CA HIS A 61 14.30 -7.27 0.12
C HIS A 61 12.77 -7.24 0.19
N SER A 62 12.22 -6.93 1.36
CA SER A 62 10.79 -6.81 1.62
C SER A 62 10.09 -5.80 0.72
N MET A 63 10.64 -4.59 0.63
CA MET A 63 10.14 -3.56 -0.28
C MET A 63 10.23 -3.98 -1.74
N THR A 64 11.34 -4.62 -2.14
CA THR A 64 11.52 -5.11 -3.52
C THR A 64 10.44 -6.12 -3.88
N VAL A 65 10.18 -7.11 -3.02
CA VAL A 65 9.13 -8.11 -3.22
C VAL A 65 7.76 -7.44 -3.32
N PHE A 66 7.46 -6.51 -2.40
CA PHE A 66 6.20 -5.77 -2.41
C PHE A 66 6.01 -5.02 -3.73
N LEU A 67 7.00 -4.25 -4.17
CA LEU A 67 6.94 -3.51 -5.45
C LEU A 67 6.80 -4.41 -6.66
N CYS A 68 7.47 -5.56 -6.67
CA CYS A 68 7.30 -6.56 -7.71
C CYS A 68 5.85 -7.08 -7.73
N LYS A 69 5.26 -7.42 -6.58
CA LYS A 69 3.87 -7.92 -6.55
C LYS A 69 2.87 -6.83 -6.94
N LEU A 70 3.12 -5.58 -6.56
CA LEU A 70 2.29 -4.42 -6.92
C LEU A 70 2.11 -4.29 -8.44
N GLU A 71 3.18 -4.53 -9.21
CA GLU A 71 3.18 -4.43 -10.66
C GLU A 71 2.23 -5.44 -11.34
N TYR A 72 2.04 -6.61 -10.73
CA TYR A 72 1.19 -7.69 -11.26
C TYR A 72 -0.20 -7.76 -10.61
N TYR A 73 -0.51 -6.90 -9.64
CA TYR A 73 -1.80 -6.94 -8.98
C TYR A 73 -2.91 -6.43 -9.90
N GLY A 74 -3.81 -7.34 -10.31
CA GLY A 74 -4.91 -7.04 -11.24
C GLY A 74 -6.15 -6.39 -10.61
N GLY A 75 -6.12 -6.06 -9.32
CA GLY A 75 -7.23 -5.44 -8.60
C GLY A 75 -7.04 -3.94 -8.34
N ILE A 76 -7.99 -3.33 -7.64
CA ILE A 76 -7.86 -1.94 -7.19
C ILE A 76 -7.09 -1.93 -5.88
N LEU A 77 -5.93 -1.29 -5.89
CA LEU A 77 -5.14 -1.04 -4.69
C LEU A 77 -5.18 0.45 -4.34
N CYS A 78 -5.43 0.73 -3.07
CA CYS A 78 -5.30 2.04 -2.46
C CYS A 78 -4.18 2.01 -1.41
N LEU A 79 -3.33 3.03 -1.41
CA LEU A 79 -2.30 3.26 -0.40
C LEU A 79 -2.62 4.55 0.32
N THR A 80 -2.56 4.55 1.66
CA THR A 80 -2.62 5.77 2.47
C THR A 80 -1.29 5.97 3.20
N THR A 81 -0.79 7.20 3.19
CA THR A 81 0.44 7.58 3.87
C THR A 81 0.34 9.04 4.32
N ASN A 82 0.90 9.32 5.49
CA ASN A 82 1.10 10.69 5.98
C ASN A 82 2.41 11.31 5.47
N HIS A 83 3.28 10.50 4.85
CA HIS A 83 4.63 10.88 4.42
C HIS A 83 4.82 10.55 2.94
N ILE A 84 4.11 11.26 2.05
CA ILE A 84 4.25 11.05 0.60
C ILE A 84 5.61 11.51 0.08
N ASP A 85 6.23 12.50 0.73
CA ASP A 85 7.50 13.10 0.30
C ASP A 85 8.70 12.15 0.49
N GLU A 86 8.51 11.04 1.19
CA GLU A 86 9.53 10.00 1.39
C GLU A 86 9.44 8.86 0.38
N PHE A 87 8.36 8.78 -0.41
CA PHE A 87 8.26 7.79 -1.49
C PHE A 87 9.24 8.14 -2.61
N ASP A 88 10.11 7.20 -2.96
CA ASP A 88 11.04 7.38 -4.08
C ASP A 88 10.34 7.33 -5.44
N ASP A 89 11.05 7.78 -6.48
CA ASP A 89 10.56 7.77 -7.87
C ASP A 89 10.18 6.36 -8.36
N ALA A 90 10.84 5.31 -7.87
CA ALA A 90 10.58 3.94 -8.29
C ALA A 90 9.20 3.47 -7.77
N ILE A 91 8.81 3.82 -6.56
CA ILE A 91 7.47 3.51 -6.04
C ILE A 91 6.44 4.40 -6.71
N LEU A 92 6.72 5.70 -6.81
CA LEU A 92 5.82 6.68 -7.41
C LEU A 92 5.55 6.40 -8.89
N SER A 93 6.47 5.76 -9.62
CA SER A 93 6.27 5.36 -11.02
C SER A 93 5.24 4.24 -11.20
N ARG A 94 4.98 3.45 -10.15
CA ARG A 94 4.01 2.33 -10.15
C ARG A 94 2.61 2.75 -9.69
N ILE A 95 2.43 4.02 -9.31
CA ILE A 95 1.17 4.56 -8.82
C ILE A 95 0.51 5.38 -9.93
N HIS A 96 -0.64 4.91 -10.42
CA HIS A 96 -1.42 5.56 -11.48
C HIS A 96 -2.02 6.90 -11.04
N TYR A 97 -2.54 6.97 -9.81
CA TYR A 97 -3.21 8.15 -9.28
C TYR A 97 -2.61 8.57 -7.95
N LYS A 98 -2.25 9.84 -7.84
CA LYS A 98 -1.66 10.44 -6.64
C LYS A 98 -2.60 11.54 -6.16
N LEU A 99 -3.21 11.33 -5.00
CA LEU A 99 -4.15 12.26 -4.38
C LEU A 99 -3.49 12.86 -3.15
N LYS A 100 -3.09 14.14 -3.22
CA LYS A 100 -2.61 14.88 -2.06
C LYS A 100 -3.78 15.66 -1.45
N TYR A 101 -4.21 15.25 -0.27
CA TYR A 101 -5.18 16.03 0.50
C TYR A 101 -4.46 17.23 1.10
N LYS A 102 -5.02 18.42 0.88
CA LYS A 102 -4.60 19.62 1.59
C LYS A 102 -5.19 19.59 3.00
N ASP A 103 -4.57 20.32 3.92
CA ASP A 103 -5.19 20.58 5.21
C ASP A 103 -6.62 21.08 5.01
N LEU A 104 -7.50 20.66 5.92
CA LEU A 104 -8.88 21.13 5.96
C LEU A 104 -8.86 22.64 6.08
N THR A 105 -9.09 23.33 4.97
CA THR A 105 -9.36 24.77 4.99
C THR A 105 -10.75 24.96 5.57
N GLN A 106 -10.87 25.94 6.45
CA GLN A 106 -12.13 26.33 7.04
C GLN A 106 -12.95 27.11 5.99
N GLU A 107 -13.34 26.45 4.89
CA GLU A 107 -14.40 26.94 4.02
C GLU A 107 -15.73 26.67 4.74
N PHE A 108 -16.11 27.65 5.56
CA PHE A 108 -17.47 27.77 6.07
C PHE A 108 -18.42 27.92 4.88
N TRP A 109 -19.43 27.05 4.82
CA TRP A 109 -20.61 27.22 3.97
C TRP A 109 -21.41 28.46 4.39
#